data_AF-A0A7K2P510-F1
#
_entry.id   AF-A0A7K2P510-F1
#
_cell.length_a   1.000
_cell.length_b   1.000
_cell.length_c   1.000
_cell.angle_alpha   90.00
_cell.angle_beta   90.00
_cell.angle_gamma   90.00
#
_symmetry.space_group_name_H-M   'P 1'
#
loop_
_entity.id
_entity.type
_entity.pdbx_description
1 polymer ?
#
loop_
_entity_poly.entity_id
_entity_poly.type
_entity_poly.pdbx_seq_one_letter_code
_entity_poly.pdbx_strand_id
1 'polypeptide(L)'
;MKRTPSVILGLCSYTHDSSAALLVDGELVGFVEEERLSEQKHTKLYPALAVGWLLDQAKLSAGDVDAVAYNFQPVRYLAESPAALRMALSPMTHDRSLARAHGFAKVALRTRRRLRVLGSQFPSARVTPILHHRAHQLTAFVASGWEEAAVLVVDSLGERQTTTIAHGHS
;
A
#
# COMPACT_ATOMS: atom_id res chain seq x y z
N MET A 1 -23.37 -0.26 14.96
CA MET A 1 -22.45 -1.34 14.54
C MET A 1 -21.60 -0.83 13.38
N LYS A 2 -20.27 -0.96 13.43
CA LYS A 2 -19.45 -0.75 12.22
C LYS A 2 -19.71 -1.94 11.31
N ARG A 3 -20.36 -1.73 10.16
CA ARG A 3 -20.55 -2.77 9.14
C ARG A 3 -19.16 -3.28 8.74
N THR A 4 -18.95 -4.60 8.80
CA THR A 4 -17.74 -5.22 8.22
C THR A 4 -17.76 -4.91 6.72
N PRO A 5 -16.68 -4.37 6.14
CA PRO A 5 -16.62 -4.10 4.70
C PRO A 5 -16.90 -5.38 3.92
N SER A 6 -17.90 -5.35 3.04
CA SER A 6 -18.24 -6.45 2.14
C SER A 6 -17.40 -6.40 0.86
N VAL A 7 -17.06 -5.21 0.36
CA VAL A 7 -16.25 -5.03 -0.84
C VAL A 7 -14.95 -4.30 -0.51
N ILE A 8 -13.81 -4.97 -0.68
CA ILE A 8 -12.48 -4.44 -0.33
C ILE A 8 -11.59 -4.43 -1.57
N LEU A 9 -11.08 -3.24 -1.92
CA LEU A 9 -10.10 -3.05 -2.99
C LEU A 9 -8.70 -2.84 -2.42
N GLY A 10 -7.78 -3.75 -2.67
CA GLY A 10 -6.35 -3.60 -2.39
C GLY A 10 -5.63 -2.94 -3.56
N LEU A 11 -4.74 -1.98 -3.28
CA LEU A 11 -3.99 -1.23 -4.28
C LEU A 11 -2.50 -1.14 -3.96
N CYS A 12 -1.68 -1.52 -4.93
CA CYS A 12 -0.27 -1.15 -5.03
C CYS A 12 -0.11 -0.12 -6.14
N SER A 13 0.46 1.06 -5.88
CA SER A 13 0.76 2.02 -6.96
C SER A 13 1.72 3.15 -6.57
N TYR A 14 2.25 3.82 -7.59
CA TYR A 14 3.09 5.01 -7.48
C TYR A 14 4.50 4.84 -6.92
N THR A 15 5.01 3.62 -7.02
CA THR A 15 6.40 3.22 -6.78
C THR A 15 6.94 2.43 -7.99
N HIS A 16 6.42 1.22 -8.18
CA HIS A 16 6.62 0.26 -9.27
C HIS A 16 5.52 -0.80 -9.17
N ASP A 17 5.32 -1.58 -10.23
CA ASP A 17 4.42 -2.75 -10.28
C ASP A 17 3.01 -2.44 -9.76
N SER A 18 2.41 -1.39 -10.32
CA SER A 18 1.03 -1.02 -9.95
C SER A 18 0.07 -2.19 -10.21
N SER A 19 -0.77 -2.48 -9.23
CA SER A 19 -1.68 -3.62 -9.25
C SER A 19 -2.90 -3.38 -8.36
N ALA A 20 -3.93 -4.18 -8.58
CA ALA A 20 -5.14 -4.19 -7.77
C ALA A 20 -5.56 -5.61 -7.41
N ALA A 21 -6.23 -5.76 -6.27
CA ALA A 21 -6.88 -6.99 -5.83
C ALA A 21 -8.27 -6.67 -5.27
N LEU A 22 -9.25 -7.51 -5.55
CA LEU A 22 -10.63 -7.30 -5.11
C LEU A 22 -11.11 -8.48 -4.28
N LEU A 23 -11.60 -8.20 -3.07
CA LEU A 23 -12.30 -9.16 -2.23
C LEU A 23 -13.76 -8.75 -2.09
N VAL A 24 -14.65 -9.75 -2.14
CA VAL A 24 -16.09 -9.61 -1.91
C VAL A 24 -16.52 -10.64 -0.88
N ASP A 25 -17.08 -10.20 0.24
CA ASP A 25 -17.54 -11.02 1.36
C ASP A 25 -16.48 -12.00 1.89
N GLY A 26 -15.21 -11.58 1.85
CA GLY A 26 -14.06 -12.38 2.29
C GLY A 26 -13.44 -13.26 1.20
N GLU A 27 -14.12 -13.40 0.05
CA GLU A 27 -13.64 -14.19 -1.07
C GLU A 27 -12.81 -13.34 -2.04
N LEU A 28 -11.70 -13.89 -2.52
CA LEU A 28 -10.87 -13.23 -3.53
C LEU A 28 -11.53 -13.36 -4.91
N VAL A 29 -12.05 -12.25 -5.44
CA VAL A 29 -12.56 -12.19 -6.82
C VAL A 29 -11.42 -12.26 -7.82
N GLY A 30 -10.31 -11.57 -7.53
CA GLY A 30 -9.12 -11.62 -8.36
C GLY A 30 -8.08 -10.59 -7.97
N PHE A 31 -6.91 -10.69 -8.61
CA PHE A 31 -5.86 -9.70 -8.56
C PHE A 31 -5.19 -9.61 -9.94
N VAL A 32 -4.76 -8.41 -10.32
CA VAL A 32 -4.10 -8.19 -11.61
C VAL A 32 -3.14 -7.00 -11.54
N GLU A 33 -2.01 -7.16 -12.20
CA GLU A 33 -1.03 -6.10 -12.41
C GLU A 33 -1.43 -5.23 -13.61
N GLU A 34 -1.29 -3.92 -13.47
CA GLU A 34 -1.65 -2.96 -14.52
C GLU A 34 -0.85 -3.19 -15.80
N GLU A 35 0.40 -3.64 -15.69
CA GLU A 35 1.25 -3.89 -16.88
C GLU A 35 0.72 -5.03 -17.77
N ARG A 36 -0.09 -5.94 -17.23
CA ARG A 36 -0.70 -7.05 -18.00
C ARG A 36 -1.82 -6.54 -18.92
N LEU A 37 -2.40 -5.38 -18.60
CA LEU A 37 -3.49 -4.77 -19.33
C LEU A 37 -3.04 -3.54 -20.14
N SER A 38 -2.11 -2.76 -19.59
CA SER A 38 -1.58 -1.54 -20.22
C SER A 38 -0.40 -1.79 -21.14
N GLU A 39 0.24 -2.97 -21.05
CA GLU A 39 1.50 -3.33 -21.72
C GLU A 39 2.69 -2.41 -21.36
N GLN A 40 2.53 -1.56 -20.34
CA GLN A 40 3.58 -0.68 -19.84
C GLN A 40 4.29 -1.32 -18.66
N LYS A 41 5.43 -1.95 -18.93
CA LYS A 41 6.23 -2.64 -17.92
C LYS A 41 6.57 -1.73 -16.72
N HIS A 42 6.42 -2.28 -15.52
CA HIS A 42 6.74 -1.63 -14.25
C HIS A 42 6.09 -0.26 -14.07
N THR A 43 4.88 -0.10 -14.62
CA THR A 43 4.15 1.16 -14.51
C THR A 43 3.99 1.57 -13.06
N LYS A 44 4.15 2.87 -12.83
CA LYS A 44 4.02 3.52 -11.53
C LYS A 44 2.71 4.28 -11.43
N LEU A 45 1.89 4.26 -12.48
CA LEU A 45 0.65 5.04 -12.50
C LEU A 45 -0.42 4.37 -11.64
N TYR A 46 -1.53 5.07 -11.44
CA TYR A 46 -2.71 4.45 -10.84
C TYR A 46 -3.17 3.27 -11.71
N PRO A 47 -3.48 2.09 -11.13
CA PRO A 47 -3.81 0.89 -11.88
C PRO A 47 -5.27 0.96 -12.38
N ALA A 48 -5.54 1.88 -13.31
CA ALA A 48 -6.89 2.18 -13.77
C ALA A 48 -7.54 1.01 -14.50
N LEU A 49 -6.79 0.31 -15.35
CA LEU A 49 -7.29 -0.84 -16.10
C LEU A 49 -7.54 -2.01 -15.16
N ALA A 50 -6.63 -2.30 -14.23
CA ALA A 50 -6.78 -3.37 -13.25
C ALA A 50 -8.00 -3.18 -12.36
N VAL A 51 -8.19 -1.95 -11.84
CA VAL A 51 -9.36 -1.61 -11.03
C VAL A 51 -10.64 -1.74 -11.82
N GLY A 52 -10.68 -1.17 -13.04
CA GLY A 52 -11.85 -1.24 -13.91
C GLY A 52 -12.22 -2.68 -14.25
N TRP A 53 -11.22 -3.49 -14.61
CA TRP A 53 -11.42 -4.91 -14.95
C TRP A 53 -11.98 -5.71 -13.77
N LEU A 54 -11.41 -5.57 -12.57
CA LEU A 54 -11.89 -6.30 -11.38
C LEU A 54 -13.33 -5.92 -10.99
N LEU A 55 -13.65 -4.63 -11.04
CA LEU A 55 -15.00 -4.16 -10.75
C LEU A 55 -16.01 -4.65 -11.79
N ASP A 56 -15.65 -4.64 -13.08
CA ASP A 56 -16.48 -5.15 -14.16
C ASP A 56 -16.75 -6.66 -14.02
N GLN A 57 -15.72 -7.46 -13.71
CA GLN A 57 -15.87 -8.90 -13.45
C GLN A 57 -16.85 -9.19 -12.30
N ALA A 58 -16.84 -8.35 -11.26
CA ALA A 58 -17.75 -8.45 -10.12
C ALA A 58 -19.12 -7.78 -10.35
N LYS A 59 -19.33 -7.10 -11.49
CA LYS A 59 -20.50 -6.25 -11.78
C LYS A 59 -20.73 -5.16 -10.73
N LEU A 60 -19.64 -4.58 -10.24
CA LEU A 60 -19.61 -3.53 -9.23
C LEU A 60 -19.19 -2.20 -9.85
N SER A 61 -19.58 -1.11 -9.19
CA SER A 61 -19.10 0.24 -9.45
C SER A 61 -18.17 0.70 -8.34
N ALA A 62 -17.47 1.82 -8.55
CA ALA A 62 -16.65 2.44 -7.51
C ALA A 62 -17.46 2.86 -6.26
N GLY A 63 -18.77 3.08 -6.41
CA GLY A 63 -19.67 3.42 -5.30
C GLY A 63 -20.00 2.25 -4.39
N ASP A 64 -19.77 1.01 -4.86
CA ASP A 64 -20.04 -0.22 -4.10
C ASP A 64 -18.85 -0.66 -3.23
N VAL A 65 -17.68 -0.03 -3.42
CA VAL A 65 -16.47 -0.33 -2.65
C VAL A 65 -16.60 0.23 -1.23
N ASP A 66 -16.57 -0.63 -0.23
CA ASP A 66 -16.67 -0.26 1.19
C ASP A 66 -15.31 0.17 1.78
N ALA A 67 -14.22 -0.39 1.27
CA ALA A 67 -12.88 -0.09 1.75
C ALA A 67 -11.83 -0.16 0.63
N VAL A 68 -10.85 0.75 0.71
CA VAL A 68 -9.66 0.73 -0.14
C VAL A 68 -8.42 0.58 0.74
N ALA A 69 -7.66 -0.49 0.58
CA ALA A 69 -6.40 -0.74 1.26
C ALA A 69 -5.23 -0.31 0.36
N TYR A 70 -4.53 0.77 0.72
CA TYR A 70 -3.37 1.28 -0.02
C TYR A 70 -2.08 0.81 0.64
N ASN A 71 -1.15 0.23 -0.12
CA ASN A 71 0.03 -0.50 0.36
C ASN A 71 1.14 0.32 1.05
N PHE A 72 0.86 1.53 1.56
CA PHE A 72 1.91 2.36 2.15
C PHE A 72 1.41 3.34 3.22
N GLN A 73 2.11 3.42 4.35
CA GLN A 73 1.79 4.35 5.44
C GLN A 73 2.60 5.67 5.42
N PRO A 74 1.96 6.84 5.16
CA PRO A 74 2.68 8.12 5.09
C PRO A 74 3.23 8.61 6.43
N VAL A 75 2.59 8.24 7.54
CA VAL A 75 2.93 8.79 8.87
C VAL A 75 4.30 8.32 9.36
N ARG A 76 4.76 7.14 8.92
CA ARG A 76 6.04 6.57 9.34
C ARG A 76 7.24 7.34 8.82
N TYR A 77 7.11 7.96 7.65
CA TYR A 77 8.14 8.85 7.12
C TYR A 77 8.24 10.16 7.90
N LEU A 78 7.09 10.74 8.28
CA LEU A 78 7.10 11.97 9.09
C LEU A 78 7.67 11.74 10.49
N ALA A 79 7.43 10.56 11.07
CA ALA A 79 7.98 10.18 12.37
C ALA A 79 9.52 10.14 12.37
N GLU A 80 10.16 10.08 11.20
CA GLU A 80 11.63 10.03 11.05
C GLU A 80 12.26 11.39 10.86
N SER A 81 11.47 12.41 10.49
CA SER A 81 11.96 13.76 10.26
C SER A 81 12.70 14.35 11.47
N PRO A 82 12.27 14.17 12.74
CA PRO A 82 13.02 14.68 13.89
C PRO A 82 14.42 14.08 14.02
N ALA A 83 14.56 12.77 13.80
CA ALA A 83 15.86 12.09 13.87
C ALA A 83 16.79 12.58 12.75
N ALA A 84 16.27 12.71 11.53
CA ALA A 84 17.02 13.27 10.40
C ALA A 84 17.43 14.73 10.67
N LEU A 85 16.53 15.59 11.15
CA LEU A 85 16.85 16.98 11.48
C LEU A 85 17.88 17.10 12.60
N ARG A 86 17.82 16.25 13.63
CA ARG A 86 18.84 16.21 14.69
C ARG A 86 20.22 15.87 14.12
N MET A 87 20.28 14.92 13.20
CA MET A 87 21.53 14.60 12.48
C MET A 87 21.96 15.73 11.54
N ALA A 88 21.08 16.63 11.13
CA ALA A 88 21.49 17.77 10.32
C ALA A 88 22.33 18.80 11.12
N LEU A 89 22.28 18.77 12.45
CA LEU A 89 23.04 19.69 13.30
C LEU A 89 24.56 19.46 13.26
N SER A 90 25.02 18.29 12.82
CA SER A 90 26.45 18.01 12.65
C SER A 90 26.93 18.40 11.25
N PRO A 91 28.05 19.14 11.12
CA PRO A 91 28.60 19.53 9.81
C PRO A 91 28.89 18.33 8.90
N MET A 92 29.29 17.17 9.46
CA MET A 92 29.61 15.97 8.69
C MET A 92 28.37 15.30 8.05
N THR A 93 27.19 15.58 8.59
CA THR A 93 25.94 14.91 8.21
C THR A 93 24.87 15.88 7.72
N HIS A 94 25.12 17.18 7.79
CA HIS A 94 24.18 18.26 7.48
C HIS A 94 23.42 18.02 6.17
N ASP A 95 24.14 17.99 5.04
CA ASP A 95 23.52 17.97 3.71
C ASP A 95 22.73 16.70 3.46
N ARG A 96 23.30 15.53 3.81
CA ARG A 96 22.62 14.23 3.63
C ARG A 96 21.38 14.10 4.52
N SER A 97 21.43 14.64 5.73
CA SER A 97 20.34 14.57 6.69
C SER A 97 19.20 15.52 6.33
N LEU A 98 19.50 16.73 5.84
CA LEU A 98 18.50 17.65 5.32
C LEU A 98 17.82 17.10 4.06
N ALA A 99 18.60 16.58 3.11
CA ALA A 99 18.06 15.96 1.91
C ALA A 99 17.11 14.79 2.25
N ARG A 100 17.49 13.97 3.24
CA ARG A 100 16.66 12.87 3.76
C ARG A 100 15.37 13.38 4.42
N ALA A 101 15.46 14.35 5.32
CA ALA A 101 14.28 14.94 5.98
C ALA A 101 13.29 15.54 4.96
N HIS A 102 13.81 16.26 3.96
CA HIS A 102 13.01 16.78 2.86
C HIS A 102 12.37 15.66 2.02
N GLY A 103 13.13 14.60 1.71
CA GLY A 103 12.61 13.41 1.04
C GLY A 103 11.45 12.78 1.81
N PHE A 104 11.58 12.63 3.12
CA PHE A 104 10.53 12.08 3.97
C PHE A 104 9.25 12.91 3.97
N ALA A 105 9.38 14.24 4.13
CA ALA A 105 8.25 15.14 4.06
C ALA A 105 7.56 15.08 2.68
N LYS A 106 8.34 15.06 1.60
CA LYS A 106 7.85 14.97 0.21
C LYS A 106 7.06 13.69 -0.03
N VAL A 107 7.57 12.54 0.40
CA VAL A 107 6.89 11.24 0.27
C VAL A 107 5.58 11.24 1.05
N ALA A 108 5.62 11.67 2.32
CA ALA A 108 4.42 11.71 3.16
C ALA A 108 3.32 12.62 2.60
N LEU A 109 3.68 13.81 2.10
CA LEU A 109 2.73 14.74 1.47
C LEU A 109 2.13 14.16 0.18
N ARG A 110 2.96 13.55 -0.67
CA ARG A 110 2.51 12.91 -1.91
C ARG A 110 1.53 11.77 -1.61
N THR A 111 1.85 10.91 -0.65
CA THR A 111 0.96 9.82 -0.24
C THR A 111 -0.34 10.34 0.36
N ARG A 112 -0.30 11.36 1.24
CA ARG A 112 -1.54 11.99 1.75
C ARG A 112 -2.42 12.57 0.62
N ARG A 113 -1.81 13.15 -0.42
CA ARG A 113 -2.57 13.59 -1.61
C ARG A 113 -3.19 12.41 -2.36
N ARG A 114 -2.44 11.31 -2.56
CA ARG A 114 -2.95 10.09 -3.21
C ARG A 114 -4.13 9.50 -2.44
N LEU A 115 -4.05 9.39 -1.12
CA LEU A 115 -5.15 8.89 -0.28
C LEU A 115 -6.41 9.75 -0.41
N ARG A 116 -6.27 11.08 -0.51
CA ARG A 116 -7.42 11.98 -0.78
C ARG A 116 -8.02 11.76 -2.15
N VAL A 117 -7.19 11.58 -3.19
CA VAL A 117 -7.65 11.28 -4.55
C VAL A 117 -8.39 9.94 -4.58
N LEU A 118 -7.87 8.91 -3.93
CA LEU A 118 -8.56 7.63 -3.80
C LEU A 118 -9.90 7.80 -3.07
N GLY A 119 -9.96 8.62 -2.02
CA GLY A 119 -11.23 8.92 -1.34
C GLY A 119 -12.26 9.62 -2.22
N SER A 120 -11.82 10.44 -3.18
CA SER A 120 -12.74 11.02 -4.17
C SER A 120 -13.16 10.05 -5.28
N GLN A 121 -12.32 9.07 -5.62
CA GLN A 121 -12.62 8.06 -6.63
C GLN A 121 -13.57 6.98 -6.09
N PHE A 122 -13.48 6.67 -4.81
CA PHE A 122 -14.29 5.68 -4.11
C PHE A 122 -15.04 6.35 -2.95
N PRO A 123 -16.13 7.09 -3.24
CA PRO A 123 -16.76 8.00 -2.27
C PRO A 123 -17.39 7.28 -1.07
N SER A 124 -17.80 6.03 -1.23
CA SER A 124 -18.33 5.18 -0.16
C SER A 124 -17.22 4.49 0.65
N ALA A 125 -16.00 4.47 0.14
CA ALA A 125 -14.94 3.64 0.68
C ALA A 125 -14.19 4.32 1.82
N ARG A 126 -13.92 3.55 2.87
CA ARG A 126 -12.89 3.91 3.85
C ARG A 126 -11.50 3.61 3.27
N VAL A 127 -10.79 4.65 2.85
CA VAL A 127 -9.39 4.53 2.39
C VAL A 127 -8.44 4.39 3.57
N THR A 128 -7.73 3.26 3.63
CA THR A 128 -6.83 2.91 4.73
C THR A 128 -5.43 2.60 4.21
N PRO A 129 -4.39 3.31 4.69
CA PRO A 129 -3.01 2.95 4.38
C PRO A 129 -2.55 1.76 5.24
N ILE A 130 -2.01 0.74 4.59
CA ILE A 130 -1.48 -0.48 5.18
C ILE A 130 0.05 -0.44 5.15
N LEU A 131 0.68 -1.07 6.13
CA LEU A 131 2.14 -1.21 6.16
C LEU A 131 2.60 -2.10 5.01
N HIS A 132 3.59 -1.66 4.24
CA HIS A 132 4.10 -2.39 3.08
C HIS A 132 4.54 -3.82 3.41
N HIS A 133 5.41 -3.99 4.41
CA HIS A 133 5.85 -5.32 4.85
C HIS A 133 4.72 -6.14 5.47
N ARG A 134 3.71 -5.49 6.08
CA ARG A 134 2.54 -6.22 6.60
C ARG A 134 1.68 -6.79 5.48
N ALA A 135 1.56 -6.07 4.37
CA ALA A 135 0.89 -6.59 3.18
C ALA A 135 1.62 -7.82 2.64
N HIS A 136 2.95 -7.75 2.48
CA HIS A 136 3.77 -8.92 2.10
C HIS A 136 3.61 -10.10 3.06
N GLN A 137 3.67 -9.84 4.38
CA GLN A 137 3.51 -10.86 5.40
C GLN A 137 2.15 -11.54 5.31
N LEU A 138 1.08 -10.75 5.18
CA LEU A 138 -0.27 -11.27 5.08
C LEU A 138 -0.42 -12.13 3.83
N THR A 139 -0.03 -11.64 2.66
CA THR A 139 -0.10 -12.40 1.40
C THR A 139 0.66 -13.71 1.49
N ALA A 140 1.89 -13.70 2.02
CA ALA A 140 2.67 -14.93 2.20
C ALA A 140 2.00 -15.90 3.16
N PHE A 141 1.46 -15.41 4.28
CA PHE A 141 0.78 -16.25 5.28
C PHE A 141 -0.50 -16.88 4.73
N VAL A 142 -1.43 -16.08 4.18
CA VAL A 142 -2.70 -16.62 3.66
C VAL A 142 -2.50 -17.54 2.45
N ALA A 143 -1.48 -17.32 1.62
CA ALA A 143 -1.16 -18.21 0.51
C ALA A 143 -0.50 -19.54 0.95
N SER A 144 -0.02 -19.61 2.19
CA SER A 144 0.76 -20.76 2.67
C SER A 144 -0.09 -21.99 3.00
N GLY A 145 -1.37 -21.80 3.34
CA GLY A 145 -2.28 -22.87 3.76
C GLY A 145 -2.04 -23.40 5.18
N TRP A 146 -1.14 -22.79 5.95
CA TRP A 146 -0.86 -23.18 7.34
C TRP A 146 -1.71 -22.37 8.33
N GLU A 147 -2.08 -23.01 9.44
CA GLU A 147 -2.80 -22.34 10.55
C GLU A 147 -1.87 -21.44 11.38
N GLU A 148 -0.57 -21.75 11.41
CA GLU A 148 0.46 -21.01 12.14
C GLU A 148 1.78 -21.05 11.35
N ALA A 149 2.44 -19.92 11.18
CA ALA A 149 3.74 -19.87 10.49
C ALA A 149 4.60 -18.66 10.91
N ALA A 150 5.92 -18.86 10.90
CA ALA A 150 6.87 -17.76 10.88
C ALA A 150 6.97 -17.19 9.45
N VAL A 151 6.84 -15.87 9.31
CA VAL A 151 6.83 -15.19 8.02
C VAL A 151 8.02 -14.24 7.92
N LEU A 152 8.92 -14.52 6.99
CA LEU A 152 10.08 -13.69 6.67
C LEU A 152 9.82 -12.91 5.38
N VAL A 153 9.94 -11.58 5.44
CA VAL A 153 9.93 -10.70 4.27
C VAL A 153 11.31 -10.07 4.13
N VAL A 154 11.91 -10.23 2.95
CA VAL A 154 13.17 -9.59 2.53
C VAL A 154 12.86 -8.74 1.31
N ASP A 155 13.02 -7.42 1.44
CA ASP A 155 12.72 -6.45 0.39
C ASP A 155 13.81 -5.36 0.40
N SER A 156 13.88 -4.59 -0.69
CA SER A 156 14.71 -3.40 -0.81
C SER A 156 14.38 -2.37 0.28
N LEU A 157 13.11 -1.94 0.39
CA LEU A 157 12.65 -0.95 1.36
C LEU A 157 11.12 -0.89 1.41
N GLY A 158 10.53 -1.13 2.59
CA GLY A 158 9.17 -0.76 2.92
C GLY A 158 9.06 0.70 3.36
N GLU A 159 8.49 0.96 4.55
CA GLU A 159 8.54 2.30 5.12
C GLU A 159 9.89 2.61 5.78
N ARG A 160 10.37 1.67 6.58
CA ARG A 160 11.66 1.75 7.30
C ARG A 160 12.47 0.47 7.22
N GLN A 161 11.79 -0.63 6.92
CA GLN A 161 12.31 -1.96 7.03
C GLN A 161 12.82 -2.42 5.67
N THR A 162 13.91 -3.16 5.68
CA THR A 162 14.39 -3.95 4.53
C THR A 162 14.15 -5.44 4.79
N THR A 163 13.99 -5.83 6.06
CA THR A 163 13.70 -7.20 6.46
C THR A 163 12.82 -7.20 7.69
N THR A 164 11.83 -8.10 7.72
CA THR A 164 10.93 -8.27 8.86
C THR A 164 10.60 -9.74 9.06
N ILE A 165 10.56 -10.17 10.32
CA ILE A 165 9.98 -11.45 10.73
C ILE A 165 8.66 -11.19 11.47
N ALA A 166 7.66 -12.04 11.26
CA ALA A 166 6.40 -12.03 12.00
C ALA A 166 5.95 -13.45 12.31
N HIS A 167 5.04 -13.56 13.28
CA HIS A 167 4.30 -14.77 13.58
C HIS A 167 2.87 -14.59 13.06
N GLY A 168 2.48 -15.40 12.08
CA GLY A 168 1.11 -15.48 11.55
C GLY A 168 0.34 -16.62 12.20
N HIS A 169 -0.91 -16.37 12.57
CA HIS A 169 -1.87 -17.34 13.08
C HIS A 169 -3.28 -16.96 12.59
N SER A 170 -4.14 -17.95 12.37
CA SER A 170 -5.54 -17.79 11.91
C SER A 170 -6.52 -17.50 13.05
#